data_AF-A0A816FER2-F1
#
_entry.id   AF-A0A816FER2-F1
#
_cell.length_a   1.000
_cell.length_b   1.000
_cell.length_c   1.000
_cell.angle_alpha   90.00
_cell.angle_beta   90.00
_cell.angle_gamma   90.00
#
_symmetry.space_group_name_H-M   'P 1'
#
loop_
_entity.id
_entity.type
_entity.pdbx_description
1 polymer ?
#
loop_
_entity_poly.entity_id
_entity_poly.type
_entity_poly.pdbx_seq_one_letter_code
_entity_poly.pdbx_strand_id
1 'polypeptide(L)'
;CQVNNGGCDSNAACTHDASTNAIVCTCKSGYTNVPTGGVVTCIQVTTTLAPGTRKAYLNSTYAGSTNPGFQQGDCPVSANGAYGWHFVMTGTSTSIVSIRSVFKSAGVVTSMIQVPSDKHAYVFTPTGDTLLEASAVVNGPNTEFNLINVCMST
;
A
#
# COMPACT_ATOMS: atom_id res chain seq x y z
N CYS A 1 22.05 15.67 24.26
CA CYS A 1 22.16 14.21 23.99
C CYS A 1 22.58 13.35 25.18
N GLN A 2 23.59 13.74 25.98
CA GLN A 2 24.13 12.92 27.08
C GLN A 2 23.15 12.67 28.24
N VAL A 3 22.11 13.51 28.37
CA VAL A 3 21.05 13.37 29.37
C VAL A 3 19.73 13.08 28.63
N ASN A 4 19.05 11.99 29.02
CA ASN A 4 17.74 11.56 28.48
C ASN A 4 17.64 11.58 26.94
N ASN A 5 18.70 11.14 26.23
CA ASN A 5 18.80 11.19 24.77
C ASN A 5 18.48 12.56 24.15
N GLY A 6 18.70 13.66 24.88
CA GLY A 6 18.34 15.01 24.43
C GLY A 6 16.83 15.26 24.27
N GLY A 7 15.97 14.42 24.84
CA GLY A 7 14.52 14.48 24.63
C GLY A 7 14.06 13.80 23.34
N CYS A 8 14.96 13.13 22.61
CA CYS A 8 14.61 12.33 21.44
C CYS A 8 13.95 10.99 21.83
N ASP A 9 13.14 10.44 20.94
CA ASP A 9 12.61 9.06 21.05
C ASP A 9 13.72 8.02 21.33
N SER A 10 13.37 6.95 22.03
CA SER A 10 14.24 5.79 22.26
C SER A 10 14.81 5.15 20.97
N ASN A 11 14.05 5.24 19.88
CA ASN A 11 14.40 4.78 18.54
C ASN A 11 15.02 5.87 17.66
N ALA A 12 15.40 7.01 18.24
CA ALA A 12 16.16 8.07 17.58
C ALA A 12 17.61 8.12 18.07
N ALA A 13 18.50 8.53 17.18
CA ALA A 13 19.83 9.01 17.52
C ALA A 13 19.77 10.52 17.79
N CYS A 14 20.36 10.95 18.91
CA CYS A 14 20.51 12.37 19.24
C CYS A 14 21.85 12.89 18.75
N THR A 15 21.84 14.00 18.02
CA THR A 15 23.01 14.79 17.62
C THR A 15 22.77 16.28 17.91
N HIS A 16 23.79 17.11 17.74
CA HIS A 16 23.63 18.57 17.76
C HIS A 16 23.92 19.14 16.38
N ASP A 17 23.13 20.12 15.97
CA ASP A 17 23.42 20.92 14.80
C ASP A 17 24.77 21.63 14.97
N ALA A 18 25.65 21.54 13.97
CA ALA A 18 27.02 22.01 14.07
C ALA A 18 27.14 23.54 14.20
N SER A 19 26.14 24.29 13.75
CA SER A 19 26.20 25.76 13.70
C SER A 19 25.46 26.42 14.86
N THR A 20 24.35 25.81 15.30
CA THR A 20 23.45 26.38 16.30
C THR A 20 23.49 25.63 17.63
N ASN A 21 24.15 24.46 17.66
CA ASN A 21 24.16 23.54 18.79
C ASN A 21 22.76 23.08 19.24
N ALA A 22 21.74 23.25 18.39
CA ALA A 22 20.38 22.78 18.64
C ALA A 22 20.33 21.25 18.61
N ILE A 23 19.44 20.66 19.40
CA ILE A 23 19.26 19.19 19.41
C ILE A 23 18.60 18.75 18.10
N VAL A 24 19.19 17.74 17.47
CA VAL A 24 18.68 17.10 16.26
C VAL A 24 18.43 15.62 16.56
N CYS A 25 17.17 15.20 16.46
CA CYS A 25 16.77 13.82 16.63
C CYS A 25 16.53 13.16 15.26
N THR A 26 17.27 12.09 14.97
CA THR A 26 17.14 11.33 13.71
C THR A 26 16.70 9.91 14.01
N CYS A 27 15.58 9.44 13.43
CA CYS A 27 15.15 8.05 13.63
C CYS A 27 16.22 7.06 13.16
N LYS A 28 16.43 6.00 13.94
CA LYS A 28 17.31 4.88 13.57
C LYS A 28 16.79 4.18 12.32
N SER A 29 17.67 3.45 11.64
CA SER A 29 17.27 2.65 10.48
C SER A 29 16.10 1.72 10.83
N GLY A 30 15.11 1.64 9.94
CA GLY A 30 13.88 0.90 10.20
C GLY A 30 12.85 1.64 11.03
N TYR A 31 13.02 2.95 11.32
CA TYR A 31 12.03 3.80 11.98
C TYR A 31 11.76 5.09 11.19
N THR A 32 10.53 5.62 11.24
CA THR A 32 10.15 6.89 10.63
C THR A 32 9.61 7.86 11.67
N ASN A 33 9.87 9.16 11.48
CA ASN A 33 9.33 10.21 12.33
C ASN A 33 7.85 10.44 11.98
N VAL A 34 6.98 10.44 12.99
CA VAL A 34 5.58 10.85 12.85
C VAL A 34 5.37 12.18 13.57
N PRO A 35 4.78 13.19 12.92
CA PRO A 35 4.58 14.49 13.55
C PRO A 35 3.50 14.37 14.63
N THR A 36 3.93 14.24 15.89
CA THR A 36 3.06 14.30 17.06
C THR A 36 3.45 15.52 17.89
N GLY A 37 2.74 16.63 17.70
CA GLY A 37 2.86 17.80 18.58
C GLY A 37 4.27 18.43 18.66
N GLY A 38 5.10 18.32 17.62
CA GLY A 38 6.45 18.90 17.59
C GLY A 38 7.54 18.06 18.27
N VAL A 39 7.20 16.87 18.75
CA VAL A 39 8.16 15.89 19.30
C VAL A 39 8.51 14.87 18.22
N VAL A 40 9.80 14.50 18.11
CA VAL A 40 10.24 13.41 17.23
C VAL A 40 9.82 12.10 17.87
N THR A 41 8.84 11.43 17.27
CA THR A 41 8.38 10.09 17.66
C THR A 41 8.76 9.13 16.56
N CYS A 42 9.61 8.15 16.87
CA CYS A 42 10.13 7.21 15.89
C CYS A 42 9.36 5.90 15.99
N ILE A 43 8.43 5.70 15.05
CA ILE A 43 7.70 4.43 14.94
C ILE A 43 8.45 3.49 14.02
N GLN A 44 8.44 2.20 14.34
CA GLN A 44 9.07 1.19 13.49
C GLN A 44 8.40 1.23 12.13
N VAL A 45 9.18 1.46 11.09
CA VAL A 45 8.71 1.23 9.73
C VAL A 45 8.52 -0.28 9.63
N THR A 46 7.26 -0.72 9.59
CA THR A 46 6.87 -2.11 9.29
C THR A 46 7.15 -2.49 7.83
N THR A 47 8.19 -1.89 7.22
CA THR A 47 8.67 -2.16 5.86
C THR A 47 9.74 -3.25 5.79
N THR A 48 9.96 -4.05 6.83
CA THR A 48 10.60 -5.35 6.65
C THR A 48 9.61 -6.27 5.95
N LEU A 49 9.49 -6.07 4.64
CA LEU A 49 8.94 -7.05 3.72
C LEU A 49 9.68 -8.38 3.97
N ALA A 50 8.94 -9.48 4.08
CA ALA A 50 9.53 -10.80 4.27
C ALA A 50 10.58 -11.06 3.18
N PRO A 51 11.67 -11.82 3.45
CA PRO A 51 12.66 -12.17 2.43
C PRO A 51 12.00 -12.70 1.15
N GLY A 52 12.41 -12.17 -0.01
CA GLY A 52 11.81 -12.51 -1.30
C GLY A 52 10.59 -11.66 -1.70
N THR A 53 10.04 -10.87 -0.77
CA THR A 53 8.93 -9.96 -1.07
C THR A 53 9.37 -8.54 -1.41
N ARG A 54 8.61 -7.87 -2.27
CA ARG A 54 8.85 -6.48 -2.72
C ARG A 54 7.54 -5.73 -2.92
N LYS A 55 7.64 -4.41 -3.13
CA LYS A 55 6.49 -3.61 -3.59
C LYS A 55 6.32 -3.73 -5.09
N ALA A 56 5.08 -3.92 -5.51
CA ALA A 56 4.65 -3.73 -6.89
C ALA A 56 3.60 -2.62 -6.95
N TYR A 57 3.51 -1.97 -8.10
CA TYR A 57 2.63 -0.83 -8.32
C TYR A 57 1.70 -1.08 -9.51
N LEU A 58 0.53 -0.46 -9.47
CA LEU A 58 -0.37 -0.46 -10.61
C LEU A 58 0.32 0.19 -11.81
N ASN A 59 0.23 -0.43 -12.99
CA ASN A 59 0.59 0.24 -14.23
C ASN A 59 -0.21 1.55 -14.34
N SER A 60 0.49 2.67 -14.48
CA SER A 60 -0.09 4.01 -14.38
C SER A 60 -1.18 4.29 -15.41
N THR A 61 -1.25 3.51 -16.50
CA THR A 61 -2.30 3.62 -17.53
C THR A 61 -3.70 3.34 -16.97
N TYR A 62 -3.81 2.56 -15.89
CA TYR A 62 -5.09 2.21 -15.28
C TYR A 62 -5.53 3.17 -14.17
N ALA A 63 -4.67 4.11 -13.75
CA ALA A 63 -5.07 5.17 -12.84
C ALA A 63 -6.16 6.03 -13.49
N GLY A 64 -7.22 6.33 -12.73
CA GLY A 64 -8.41 7.02 -13.22
C GLY A 64 -9.49 6.10 -13.82
N SER A 65 -9.26 4.79 -13.90
CA SER A 65 -10.29 3.84 -14.34
C SER A 65 -11.50 3.87 -13.41
N THR A 66 -12.69 3.69 -13.97
CA THR A 66 -13.95 3.73 -13.21
C THR A 66 -14.68 2.39 -13.24
N ASN A 67 -15.38 2.07 -12.15
CA ASN A 67 -16.37 1.00 -12.11
C ASN A 67 -17.70 1.62 -11.68
N PRO A 68 -18.72 1.73 -12.54
CA PRO A 68 -18.73 1.30 -13.93
C PRO A 68 -17.89 2.21 -14.85
N GLY A 69 -17.47 1.71 -16.01
CA GLY A 69 -16.78 2.48 -17.06
C GLY A 69 -15.45 1.92 -17.55
N PHE A 70 -15.01 0.79 -17.00
CA PHE A 70 -13.91 -0.03 -17.50
C PHE A 70 -14.43 -1.34 -18.12
N GLN A 71 -13.54 -2.13 -18.72
CA GLN A 71 -13.88 -3.44 -19.30
C GLN A 71 -14.59 -4.32 -18.27
N GLN A 72 -15.81 -4.77 -18.56
CA GLN A 72 -16.54 -5.69 -17.69
C GLN A 72 -16.05 -7.13 -17.80
N GLY A 73 -16.10 -7.86 -16.69
CA GLY A 73 -16.04 -9.31 -16.67
C GLY A 73 -16.62 -9.90 -15.39
N ASP A 74 -16.18 -11.10 -15.04
CA ASP A 74 -16.77 -11.87 -13.95
C ASP A 74 -16.15 -11.51 -12.59
N CYS A 75 -17.02 -11.38 -11.58
CA CYS A 75 -16.61 -11.32 -10.17
C CYS A 75 -16.59 -12.74 -9.58
N PRO A 76 -15.67 -13.04 -8.64
CA PRO A 76 -15.93 -14.12 -7.70
C PRO A 76 -17.17 -13.78 -6.87
N VAL A 77 -17.79 -14.81 -6.28
CA VAL A 77 -18.95 -14.60 -5.40
C VAL A 77 -18.57 -13.61 -4.31
N SER A 78 -19.28 -12.49 -4.27
CA SER A 78 -19.11 -11.40 -3.31
C SER A 78 -20.48 -11.01 -2.75
N ALA A 79 -20.52 -10.01 -1.86
CA ALA A 79 -21.80 -9.49 -1.41
C ALA A 79 -22.59 -8.91 -2.60
N ASN A 80 -23.88 -9.26 -2.72
CA ASN A 80 -24.77 -8.71 -3.76
C ASN A 80 -24.70 -7.18 -3.77
N GLY A 81 -24.55 -6.60 -4.96
CA GLY A 81 -24.46 -5.16 -5.18
C GLY A 81 -23.05 -4.54 -5.04
N ALA A 82 -22.00 -5.33 -4.78
CA ALA A 82 -20.64 -4.82 -4.69
C ALA A 82 -20.00 -4.56 -6.06
N TYR A 83 -19.17 -3.51 -6.15
CA TYR A 83 -18.42 -3.14 -7.36
C TYR A 83 -17.01 -3.71 -7.28
N GLY A 84 -16.75 -4.75 -8.07
CA GLY A 84 -15.48 -5.50 -8.06
C GLY A 84 -14.42 -4.92 -9.00
N TRP A 85 -13.17 -5.01 -8.57
CA TRP A 85 -11.98 -4.54 -9.27
C TRP A 85 -10.96 -5.66 -9.31
N HIS A 86 -10.61 -6.10 -10.51
CA HIS A 86 -9.75 -7.27 -10.69
C HIS A 86 -8.34 -6.87 -11.12
N PHE A 87 -7.39 -7.05 -10.21
CA PHE A 87 -5.98 -6.84 -10.46
C PHE A 87 -5.28 -8.17 -10.76
N VAL A 88 -4.36 -8.16 -11.71
CA VAL A 88 -3.59 -9.34 -12.12
C VAL A 88 -2.11 -9.01 -12.20
N MET A 89 -1.30 -9.85 -11.54
CA MET A 89 0.14 -9.83 -11.68
C MET A 89 0.55 -10.33 -13.07
N THR A 90 1.44 -9.59 -13.74
CA THR A 90 1.96 -9.99 -15.04
C THR A 90 2.95 -11.17 -14.91
N GLY A 91 3.11 -11.95 -15.96
CA GLY A 91 4.08 -13.05 -16.01
C GLY A 91 3.75 -14.26 -15.11
N THR A 92 4.73 -15.16 -14.94
CA THR A 92 4.49 -16.46 -14.32
C THR A 92 5.08 -16.64 -12.91
N SER A 93 6.01 -15.79 -12.49
CA SER A 93 6.89 -16.04 -11.32
C SER A 93 6.59 -15.20 -10.08
N THR A 94 5.60 -14.31 -10.13
CA THR A 94 5.29 -13.39 -9.03
C THR A 94 3.86 -13.61 -8.53
N SER A 95 3.70 -13.71 -7.21
CA SER A 95 2.40 -13.80 -6.54
C SER A 95 2.11 -12.56 -5.71
N ILE A 96 0.83 -12.20 -5.59
CA ILE A 96 0.36 -11.10 -4.75
C ILE A 96 0.20 -11.63 -3.32
N VAL A 97 0.80 -10.95 -2.36
CA VAL A 97 0.71 -11.29 -0.92
C VAL A 97 -0.31 -10.40 -0.23
N SER A 98 -0.34 -9.11 -0.57
CA SER A 98 -1.35 -8.17 -0.10
C SER A 98 -1.52 -7.04 -1.11
N ILE A 99 -2.67 -6.37 -1.05
CA ILE A 99 -2.97 -5.21 -1.88
C ILE A 99 -3.41 -4.03 -1.03
N ARG A 100 -3.12 -2.83 -1.54
CA ARG A 100 -3.62 -1.56 -1.08
C ARG A 100 -4.10 -0.79 -2.30
N SER A 101 -5.40 -0.70 -2.47
CA SER A 101 -6.05 0.09 -3.52
C SER A 101 -6.64 1.35 -2.92
N VAL A 102 -6.54 2.47 -3.63
CA VAL A 102 -7.09 3.75 -3.21
C VAL A 102 -8.09 4.21 -4.24
N PHE A 103 -9.31 4.43 -3.77
CA PHE A 103 -10.42 4.90 -4.57
C PHE A 103 -10.84 6.29 -4.14
N LYS A 104 -11.46 7.02 -5.07
CA LYS A 104 -11.91 8.39 -4.83
C LYS A 104 -12.95 8.48 -3.72
N SER A 105 -13.87 7.53 -3.63
CA SER A 105 -15.00 7.56 -2.68
C SER A 105 -14.81 6.59 -1.51
N ALA A 106 -14.43 5.35 -1.78
CA ALA A 106 -14.22 4.31 -0.77
C ALA A 106 -12.91 4.49 0.02
N GLY A 107 -12.00 5.37 -0.43
CA GLY A 107 -10.71 5.57 0.21
C GLY A 107 -9.81 4.35 0.05
N VAL A 108 -9.10 3.97 1.12
CA VAL A 108 -8.15 2.85 1.09
C VAL A 108 -8.87 1.53 1.35
N VAL A 109 -8.72 0.58 0.42
CA VAL A 109 -9.21 -0.79 0.55
C VAL A 109 -8.04 -1.77 0.47
N THR A 110 -7.93 -2.63 1.48
CA THR A 110 -6.84 -3.63 1.61
C THR A 110 -7.34 -5.07 1.61
N SER A 111 -8.65 -5.29 1.72
CA SER A 111 -9.25 -6.62 1.63
C SER A 111 -9.23 -7.11 0.18
N MET A 112 -8.84 -8.37 -0.02
CA MET A 112 -8.83 -8.99 -1.35
C MET A 112 -9.32 -10.43 -1.33
N ILE A 113 -9.84 -10.87 -2.48
CA ILE A 113 -10.10 -12.28 -2.78
C ILE A 113 -9.11 -12.72 -3.87
N GLN A 114 -8.44 -13.85 -3.66
CA GLN A 114 -7.47 -14.40 -4.61
C GLN A 114 -8.00 -15.67 -5.26
N VAL A 115 -8.41 -15.55 -6.51
CA VAL A 115 -8.97 -16.65 -7.31
C VAL A 115 -8.75 -16.32 -8.80
N PRO A 116 -8.43 -17.28 -9.67
CA PRO A 116 -8.17 -18.70 -9.42
C PRO A 116 -6.81 -18.98 -8.77
N SER A 117 -5.94 -17.98 -8.62
CA SER A 117 -4.62 -18.14 -8.03
C SER A 117 -4.19 -16.88 -7.28
N ASP A 118 -3.03 -16.98 -6.61
CA ASP A 118 -2.37 -15.88 -5.90
C ASP A 118 -1.89 -14.73 -6.81
N LYS A 119 -2.04 -14.85 -8.13
CA LYS A 119 -1.77 -13.76 -9.09
C LYS A 119 -2.93 -12.80 -9.26
N HIS A 120 -4.11 -13.19 -8.79
CA HIS A 120 -5.33 -12.43 -8.94
C HIS A 120 -5.67 -11.80 -7.60
N ALA A 121 -6.08 -10.54 -7.62
CA ALA A 121 -6.60 -9.85 -6.46
C ALA A 121 -7.88 -9.12 -6.86
N TYR A 122 -9.00 -9.58 -6.32
CA TYR A 122 -10.28 -8.90 -6.43
C TYR A 122 -10.52 -8.04 -5.20
N VAL A 123 -10.79 -6.76 -5.43
CA VAL A 123 -11.13 -5.77 -4.40
C VAL A 123 -12.52 -5.25 -4.67
N PHE A 124 -13.30 -4.96 -3.63
CA PHE A 124 -14.69 -4.53 -3.78
C PHE A 124 -14.92 -3.17 -3.12
N THR A 125 -15.63 -2.29 -3.84
CA THR A 125 -16.14 -1.02 -3.31
C THR A 125 -17.66 -1.09 -3.09
N PRO A 126 -18.22 -0.39 -2.08
CA PRO A 126 -19.66 -0.42 -1.81
C PRO A 126 -20.52 0.22 -2.91
N THR A 127 -19.95 1.19 -3.62
CA THR A 127 -20.58 1.90 -4.73
C THR A 127 -19.64 1.93 -5.93
N GLY A 128 -20.16 2.38 -7.06
CA GLY A 128 -19.32 2.72 -8.19
C GLY A 128 -18.29 3.79 -7.80
N ASP A 129 -17.07 3.68 -8.33
CA ASP A 129 -15.93 4.50 -7.89
C ASP A 129 -14.87 4.70 -8.99
N THR A 130 -13.87 5.51 -8.68
CA THR A 130 -12.68 5.78 -9.50
C THR A 130 -11.43 5.29 -8.78
N LEU A 131 -10.63 4.45 -9.43
CA LEU A 131 -9.34 4.00 -8.93
C LEU A 131 -8.30 5.12 -9.07
N LEU A 132 -7.72 5.56 -7.97
CA LEU A 132 -6.68 6.61 -7.97
C LEU A 132 -5.27 6.01 -8.06
N GLU A 133 -5.01 4.99 -7.23
CA GLU A 133 -3.73 4.27 -7.21
C GLU A 133 -3.95 2.86 -6.65
N ALA A 134 -3.05 1.93 -6.97
CA ALA A 134 -2.93 0.68 -6.23
C ALA A 134 -1.47 0.26 -6.09
N SER A 135 -1.17 -0.40 -4.98
CA SER A 135 0.12 -1.00 -4.68
C SER A 135 -0.08 -2.36 -4.04
N ALA A 136 0.91 -3.23 -4.16
CA ALA A 136 0.88 -4.57 -3.60
C ALA A 136 2.20 -4.92 -2.94
N VAL A 137 2.14 -5.78 -1.92
CA VAL A 137 3.29 -6.59 -1.53
C VAL A 137 3.22 -7.87 -2.33
N VAL A 138 4.33 -8.25 -2.95
CA VAL A 138 4.39 -9.40 -3.86
C VAL A 138 5.57 -10.28 -3.49
N ASN A 139 5.48 -11.58 -3.78
CA ASN A 139 6.59 -12.51 -3.70
C ASN A 139 7.04 -12.87 -5.12
N GLY A 140 8.27 -12.50 -5.48
CA GLY A 140 8.79 -12.67 -6.85
C GLY A 140 9.40 -11.39 -7.41
N PRO A 141 9.88 -11.43 -8.67
CA PRO A 141 10.65 -10.33 -9.26
C PRO A 141 9.83 -9.15 -9.77
N ASN A 142 8.54 -9.32 -10.09
CA ASN A 142 7.79 -8.29 -10.80
C ASN A 142 7.40 -7.14 -9.87
N THR A 143 7.47 -5.92 -10.39
CA THR A 143 7.18 -4.68 -9.66
C THR A 143 5.97 -3.93 -10.23
N GLU A 144 5.27 -4.52 -11.20
CA GLU A 144 4.11 -3.93 -11.84
C GLU A 144 2.99 -4.96 -12.03
N PHE A 145 1.74 -4.53 -11.85
CA PHE A 145 0.54 -5.30 -12.11
C PHE A 145 -0.55 -4.44 -12.77
N ASN A 146 -1.55 -5.10 -13.36
CA ASN A 146 -2.55 -4.46 -14.21
C ASN A 146 -3.95 -4.59 -13.62
N LEU A 147 -4.83 -3.63 -13.97
CA LEU A 147 -6.28 -3.81 -13.89
C LEU A 147 -6.72 -4.53 -15.17
N ILE A 148 -7.40 -5.67 -15.06
CA ILE A 148 -7.81 -6.44 -16.25
C ILE A 148 -9.27 -6.24 -16.60
N ASN A 149 -10.14 -6.19 -15.59
CA ASN A 149 -11.54 -5.90 -15.73
C ASN A 149 -12.09 -5.33 -14.41
N VAL A 150 -13.29 -4.77 -14.51
CA VAL A 150 -14.17 -4.49 -13.39
C VAL A 150 -15.37 -5.41 -13.48
N CYS A 151 -16.14 -5.48 -12.41
CA CYS A 151 -17.34 -6.30 -12.38
C CYS A 151 -18.38 -5.69 -11.43
N MET A 152 -19.65 -6.02 -11.64
CA MET A 152 -20.74 -5.66 -10.73
C MET A 152 -21.32 -6.97 -10.21
N SER A 153 -21.29 -7.18 -8.89
CA SER A 153 -21.95 -8.33 -8.28
C SER A 153 -23.46 -8.14 -8.40
N THR A 154 -24.09 -8.83 -9.35
CA THR A 154 -25.55 -8.89 -9.50
C THR A 154 -26.19 -9.67 -8.37
#